data_AF-A0A2A1ZT02-F1
#
_entry.id   AF-A0A2A1ZT02-F1
#
_cell.length_a   1.000
_cell.length_b   1.000
_cell.length_c   1.000
_cell.angle_alpha   90.00
_cell.angle_beta   90.00
_cell.angle_gamma   90.00
#
_symmetry.space_group_name_H-M   'P 1'
#
loop_
_entity.id
_entity.type
_entity.pdbx_description
1 polymer ?
#
loop_
_entity_poly.entity_id
_entity_poly.type
_entity_poly.pdbx_seq_one_letter_code
_entity_poly.pdbx_strand_id
1 'polypeptide(L)'
;MNITIRKELPEDYSKISLVNYLAFEKEFNSNYVSENGMIDSIRRNKIFSNNLSYVALYKDEIIGHIIYLPCKMIFNKKPLLCLSLGPVSVLPQYQGLRVGDKLIRESLMNIKSLKKYIAVHLFGHPNYYQKFGFVDSLIGESSTVISDIVPLNTPLFTRNIIQDDLDYLHDNYKRLYGNVDLIQLFEKDLMSFVSHSPSIICEMVIDKDKNRIGYIKHKVGETDTPLLLISDTKDNYLKLVRYLCDKYDKSQVQVPNHEDSIIYSYLKDYHQKHINNVYKEGMIFNISNNVEVNHYIQKALKTKKSGLIINSSELDLVL
;
A
#
# COMPACT_ATOMS: atom_id res chain seq x y z
N MET A 1 -0.49 -34.68 -10.45
CA MET A 1 0.23 -33.68 -11.28
C MET A 1 1.59 -33.43 -10.63
N ASN A 2 2.70 -33.73 -11.31
CA ASN A 2 4.03 -33.47 -10.75
C ASN A 2 4.44 -32.03 -11.05
N ILE A 3 4.29 -31.14 -10.07
CA ILE A 3 4.61 -29.72 -10.21
C ILE A 3 5.98 -29.47 -9.58
N THR A 4 6.78 -28.63 -10.21
CA THR A 4 8.06 -28.14 -9.65
C THR A 4 7.96 -26.63 -9.42
N ILE A 5 8.37 -26.14 -8.26
CA ILE A 5 8.52 -24.70 -8.02
C ILE A 5 9.99 -24.32 -8.14
N ARG A 6 10.29 -23.26 -8.90
CA ARG A 6 11.63 -22.67 -8.96
C ARG A 6 11.55 -21.15 -9.04
N LYS A 7 12.68 -20.48 -8.83
CA LYS A 7 12.81 -19.04 -9.07
C LYS A 7 12.56 -18.74 -10.55
N GLU A 8 12.02 -17.57 -10.84
CA GLU A 8 11.92 -17.09 -12.22
C GLU A 8 13.31 -16.83 -12.84
N LEU A 9 13.39 -16.99 -14.15
CA LEU A 9 14.52 -16.62 -15.00
C LEU A 9 14.06 -15.55 -16.00
N PRO A 10 14.99 -14.74 -16.56
CA PRO A 10 14.63 -13.74 -17.57
C PRO A 10 13.88 -14.31 -18.78
N GLU A 11 14.20 -15.53 -19.20
CA GLU A 11 13.52 -16.26 -20.28
C GLU A 11 12.06 -16.64 -19.97
N ASP A 12 11.66 -16.59 -18.69
CA ASP A 12 10.28 -16.87 -18.28
C ASP A 12 9.36 -15.65 -18.40
N TYR A 13 9.89 -14.44 -18.57
CA TYR A 13 9.12 -13.20 -18.39
C TYR A 13 7.89 -13.13 -19.28
N SER A 14 8.01 -13.47 -20.57
CA SER A 14 6.87 -13.48 -21.50
C SER A 14 5.79 -14.49 -21.11
N LYS A 15 6.20 -15.68 -20.65
CA LYS A 15 5.28 -16.72 -20.16
C LYS A 15 4.61 -16.30 -18.85
N ILE A 16 5.34 -15.65 -17.95
CA ILE A 16 4.79 -15.10 -16.71
C ILE A 16 3.74 -14.03 -17.01
N SER A 17 4.01 -13.12 -17.95
CA SER A 17 3.03 -12.10 -18.35
C SER A 17 1.76 -12.73 -18.93
N LEU A 18 1.89 -13.81 -19.71
CA LEU A 18 0.73 -14.55 -20.22
C LEU A 18 -0.06 -15.21 -19.09
N VAL A 19 0.62 -15.84 -18.13
CA VAL A 19 -0.02 -16.50 -16.98
C VAL A 19 -0.80 -15.49 -16.12
N ASN A 20 -0.22 -14.33 -15.84
CA ASN A 20 -0.88 -13.27 -15.08
C ASN A 20 -2.07 -12.69 -15.85
N TYR A 21 -1.90 -12.41 -17.14
CA TYR A 21 -3.01 -11.95 -18.00
C TYR A 21 -4.18 -12.93 -17.96
N LEU A 22 -3.95 -14.21 -18.24
CA LEU A 22 -5.01 -15.23 -18.31
C LEU A 22 -5.62 -15.54 -16.93
N ALA A 23 -4.87 -15.41 -15.85
CA ALA A 23 -5.38 -15.63 -14.50
C ALA A 23 -6.43 -14.58 -14.09
N PHE A 24 -6.26 -13.33 -14.53
CA PHE A 24 -7.10 -12.20 -14.11
C PHE A 24 -8.05 -11.67 -15.21
N GLU A 25 -7.96 -12.16 -16.45
CA GLU A 25 -8.78 -11.72 -17.59
C GLU A 25 -10.29 -11.68 -17.28
N LYS A 26 -10.81 -12.70 -16.57
CA LYS A 26 -12.24 -12.82 -16.24
C LYS A 26 -12.69 -11.96 -15.05
N GLU A 27 -11.78 -11.58 -14.16
CA GLU A 27 -12.12 -10.83 -12.94
C GLU A 27 -12.33 -9.33 -13.22
N PHE A 28 -11.72 -8.79 -14.29
CA PHE A 28 -11.61 -7.34 -14.46
C PHE A 28 -12.07 -6.75 -15.81
N ASN A 29 -12.85 -7.48 -16.63
CA ASN A 29 -13.45 -6.99 -17.89
C ASN A 29 -12.56 -6.03 -18.72
N SER A 30 -11.70 -6.58 -19.58
CA SER A 30 -11.00 -5.95 -20.73
C SER A 30 -10.15 -4.66 -20.50
N ASN A 31 -10.17 -4.03 -19.32
CA ASN A 31 -9.37 -2.82 -19.02
C ASN A 31 -8.12 -3.12 -18.18
N TYR A 32 -7.83 -4.39 -17.92
CA TYR A 32 -6.84 -4.82 -16.93
C TYR A 32 -5.51 -5.24 -17.59
N VAL A 33 -4.73 -4.23 -17.98
CA VAL A 33 -3.33 -4.37 -18.43
C VAL A 33 -2.35 -4.11 -17.25
N SER A 34 -2.85 -3.88 -16.03
CA SER A 34 -2.06 -3.37 -14.90
C SER A 34 -1.06 -4.38 -14.33
N GLU A 35 -1.47 -5.61 -14.05
CA GLU A 35 -0.64 -6.56 -13.28
C GLU A 35 0.67 -6.92 -14.01
N ASN A 36 0.62 -7.06 -15.33
CA ASN A 36 1.82 -7.32 -16.12
C ASN A 36 2.78 -6.12 -16.11
N GLY A 37 2.27 -4.91 -16.31
CA GLY A 37 3.07 -3.68 -16.21
C GLY A 37 3.62 -3.44 -14.80
N MET A 38 2.88 -3.87 -13.78
CA MET A 38 3.27 -3.84 -12.39
C MET A 38 4.44 -4.80 -12.12
N ILE A 39 4.35 -6.07 -12.54
CA ILE A 39 5.45 -7.05 -12.40
C ILE A 39 6.74 -6.54 -13.05
N ASP A 40 6.66 -5.97 -14.25
CA ASP A 40 7.86 -5.44 -14.92
C ASP A 40 8.43 -4.22 -14.20
N SER A 41 7.58 -3.40 -13.59
CA SER A 41 8.01 -2.26 -12.77
C SER A 41 8.66 -2.72 -11.46
N ILE A 42 8.12 -3.77 -10.83
CA ILE A 42 8.70 -4.43 -9.65
C ILE A 42 10.11 -4.93 -9.95
N ARG A 43 10.29 -5.61 -11.09
CA ARG A 43 11.60 -6.13 -11.51
C ARG A 43 12.65 -5.04 -11.71
N ARG A 44 12.22 -3.83 -12.07
CA ARG A 44 13.11 -2.66 -12.20
C ARG A 44 13.41 -1.99 -10.86
N ASN A 45 12.70 -2.34 -9.79
CA ASN A 45 12.95 -1.77 -8.47
C ASN A 45 14.28 -2.30 -7.90
N LYS A 46 15.14 -1.40 -7.41
CA LYS A 46 16.48 -1.73 -6.88
C LYS A 46 16.46 -2.68 -5.70
N ILE A 47 15.38 -2.72 -4.92
CA ILE A 47 15.26 -3.63 -3.77
C ILE A 47 14.73 -5.01 -4.15
N PHE A 48 14.24 -5.19 -5.37
CA PHE A 48 13.75 -6.48 -5.85
C PHE A 48 14.91 -7.47 -6.09
N SER A 49 14.63 -8.76 -5.88
CA SER A 49 15.58 -9.86 -6.09
C SER A 49 14.84 -11.05 -6.65
N ASN A 50 15.45 -11.80 -7.57
CA ASN A 50 14.86 -13.03 -8.12
C ASN A 50 14.54 -14.10 -7.05
N ASN A 51 15.07 -13.96 -5.83
CA ASN A 51 14.69 -14.79 -4.68
C ASN A 51 13.26 -14.51 -4.16
N LEU A 52 12.56 -13.54 -4.75
CA LEU A 52 11.21 -13.10 -4.39
C LEU A 52 10.18 -13.38 -5.49
N SER A 53 10.53 -14.11 -6.55
CA SER A 53 9.60 -14.47 -7.61
C SER A 53 9.79 -15.93 -8.03
N TYR A 54 8.69 -16.68 -8.08
CA TYR A 54 8.70 -18.12 -8.33
C TYR A 54 7.66 -18.50 -9.38
N VAL A 55 7.98 -19.54 -10.14
CA VAL A 55 7.11 -20.13 -11.15
C VAL A 55 6.80 -21.58 -10.81
N ALA A 56 5.58 -22.01 -11.13
CA ALA A 56 5.17 -23.41 -11.07
C ALA A 56 5.26 -24.03 -12.46
N LEU A 57 6.02 -25.12 -12.58
CA LEU A 57 6.16 -25.88 -13.82
C LEU A 57 5.40 -27.19 -13.79
N TYR A 58 4.76 -27.53 -14.90
CA TYR A 58 4.22 -28.85 -15.18
C TYR A 58 4.52 -29.22 -16.63
N LYS A 59 5.22 -30.34 -16.87
CA LYS A 59 5.67 -30.76 -18.21
C LYS A 59 6.40 -29.63 -18.97
N ASP A 60 7.31 -28.94 -18.28
CA ASP A 60 8.11 -27.81 -18.79
C ASP A 60 7.33 -26.54 -19.17
N GLU A 61 6.02 -26.52 -18.92
CA GLU A 61 5.18 -25.35 -19.08
C GLU A 61 5.04 -24.59 -17.75
N ILE A 62 5.11 -23.26 -17.80
CA ILE A 62 4.82 -22.42 -16.65
C ILE A 62 3.31 -22.28 -16.52
N ILE A 63 2.77 -22.83 -15.44
CA ILE A 63 1.32 -22.90 -15.19
C ILE A 63 0.87 -21.98 -14.04
N GLY A 64 1.81 -21.34 -13.37
CA GLY A 64 1.54 -20.40 -12.29
C GLY A 64 2.76 -19.58 -11.90
N HIS A 65 2.51 -18.46 -11.23
CA HIS A 65 3.52 -17.48 -10.84
C HIS A 65 3.14 -16.87 -9.48
N ILE A 66 4.15 -16.51 -8.69
CA ILE A 66 3.99 -15.78 -7.43
C ILE A 66 5.15 -14.82 -7.27
N ILE A 67 4.87 -13.58 -6.89
CA ILE A 67 5.88 -12.55 -6.67
C ILE A 67 5.65 -11.82 -5.34
N TYR A 68 6.78 -11.44 -4.74
CA TYR A 68 6.85 -10.72 -3.48
C TYR A 68 7.66 -9.44 -3.68
N LEU A 69 7.23 -8.39 -2.99
CA LEU A 69 7.86 -7.09 -3.06
C LEU A 69 8.39 -6.70 -1.70
N PRO A 70 9.68 -6.37 -1.59
CA PRO A 70 10.22 -5.87 -0.35
C PRO A 70 9.68 -4.46 -0.05
N CYS A 71 9.30 -4.24 1.19
CA CYS A 71 8.88 -2.95 1.72
C CYS A 71 9.38 -2.78 3.15
N LYS A 72 9.48 -1.54 3.64
CA LYS A 72 9.72 -1.26 5.06
C LYS A 72 8.40 -0.88 5.69
N MET A 73 8.00 -1.56 6.75
CA MET A 73 6.76 -1.25 7.48
C MET A 73 7.07 -0.92 8.93
N ILE A 74 6.30 0.00 9.51
CA ILE A 74 6.40 0.30 10.93
C ILE A 74 5.69 -0.77 11.75
N PHE A 75 6.39 -1.33 12.73
CA PHE A 75 5.81 -2.11 13.83
C PHE A 75 6.38 -1.59 15.14
N ASN A 76 5.53 -1.19 16.07
CA ASN A 76 5.92 -0.64 17.37
C ASN A 76 6.99 0.46 17.23
N LYS A 77 6.73 1.42 16.32
CA LYS A 77 7.62 2.56 15.99
C LYS A 77 8.98 2.18 15.39
N LYS A 78 9.19 0.91 15.02
CA LYS A 78 10.42 0.43 14.38
C LYS A 78 10.16 0.09 12.92
N PRO A 79 11.01 0.55 11.98
CA PRO A 79 10.95 0.08 10.61
C PRO A 79 11.48 -1.35 10.52
N LEU A 80 10.66 -2.27 10.03
CA LEU A 80 11.01 -3.66 9.79
C LEU A 80 10.90 -3.97 8.30
N LEU A 81 11.78 -4.83 7.80
CA LEU A 81 11.75 -5.23 6.40
C LEU A 81 10.72 -6.35 6.20
N CYS A 82 9.70 -6.07 5.40
CA CYS A 82 8.55 -6.91 5.14
C CYS A 82 8.43 -7.20 3.64
N LEU A 83 7.44 -8.02 3.28
CA LEU A 83 7.09 -8.31 1.90
C LEU A 83 5.60 -8.02 1.66
N SER A 84 5.26 -7.35 0.57
CA SER A 84 3.92 -7.41 -0.02
C SER A 84 3.84 -8.63 -0.93
N LEU A 85 2.84 -9.48 -0.78
CA LEU A 85 2.59 -10.63 -1.66
C LEU A 85 1.54 -10.25 -2.71
N GLY A 86 1.94 -10.27 -3.97
CA GLY A 86 1.00 -10.19 -5.08
C GLY A 86 1.65 -9.77 -6.40
N PRO A 87 1.15 -10.27 -7.54
CA PRO A 87 0.06 -11.24 -7.65
C PRO A 87 0.46 -12.71 -7.35
N VAL A 88 -0.55 -13.55 -7.10
CA VAL A 88 -0.48 -15.02 -7.16
C VAL A 88 -1.36 -15.49 -8.30
N SER A 89 -0.75 -16.09 -9.33
CA SER A 89 -1.41 -16.35 -10.60
C SER A 89 -1.32 -17.81 -10.97
N VAL A 90 -2.44 -18.39 -11.41
CA VAL A 90 -2.52 -19.76 -11.92
C VAL A 90 -3.38 -19.75 -13.17
N LEU A 91 -2.88 -20.35 -14.24
CA LEU A 91 -3.60 -20.52 -15.49
C LEU A 91 -4.99 -21.14 -15.23
N PRO A 92 -6.08 -20.63 -15.84
CA PRO A 92 -7.44 -21.07 -15.55
C PRO A 92 -7.66 -22.59 -15.55
N GLN A 93 -7.09 -23.30 -16.53
CA GLN A 93 -7.21 -24.76 -16.66
C GLN A 93 -6.46 -25.56 -15.57
N TYR A 94 -5.61 -24.90 -14.77
CA TYR A 94 -4.90 -25.51 -13.65
C TYR A 94 -5.35 -24.98 -12.27
N GLN A 95 -6.36 -24.10 -12.23
CA GLN A 95 -7.00 -23.67 -10.98
C GLN A 95 -7.76 -24.82 -10.32
N GLY A 96 -7.93 -24.76 -9.00
CA GLY A 96 -8.51 -25.87 -8.22
C GLY A 96 -7.63 -27.12 -8.10
N LEU A 97 -6.52 -27.21 -8.84
CA LEU A 97 -5.58 -28.35 -8.82
C LEU A 97 -4.42 -28.17 -7.82
N ARG A 98 -4.59 -27.30 -6.82
CA ARG A 98 -3.63 -27.00 -5.74
C ARG A 98 -2.28 -26.41 -6.21
N VAL A 99 -2.23 -25.82 -7.41
CA VAL A 99 -1.02 -25.12 -7.91
C VAL A 99 -0.68 -23.92 -7.04
N GLY A 100 -1.65 -23.03 -6.79
CA GLY A 100 -1.48 -21.87 -5.90
C GLY A 100 -1.07 -22.26 -4.49
N ASP A 101 -1.63 -23.36 -3.96
CA ASP A 101 -1.25 -23.88 -2.64
C ASP A 101 0.23 -24.28 -2.57
N LYS A 102 0.74 -24.89 -3.63
CA LYS A 102 2.15 -25.30 -3.70
C LYS A 102 3.06 -24.09 -3.88
N LEU A 103 2.68 -23.14 -4.75
CA LEU A 103 3.38 -21.86 -4.93
C LEU A 103 3.56 -21.15 -3.59
N ILE A 104 2.47 -20.91 -2.84
CA ILE A 104 2.51 -20.18 -1.57
C ILE A 104 3.34 -20.92 -0.52
N ARG A 105 3.14 -22.24 -0.37
CA ARG A 105 3.86 -23.02 0.66
C ARG A 105 5.37 -23.03 0.40
N GLU A 106 5.79 -23.34 -0.82
CA GLU A 106 7.22 -23.48 -1.13
C GLU A 106 7.92 -22.12 -1.16
N SER A 107 7.29 -21.09 -1.72
CA SER A 107 7.87 -19.74 -1.70
C SER A 107 7.97 -19.17 -0.28
N LEU A 108 6.97 -19.35 0.60
CA LEU A 108 7.08 -18.96 2.01
C LEU A 108 8.19 -19.72 2.75
N MET A 109 8.38 -21.01 2.45
CA MET A 109 9.52 -21.77 3.01
C MET A 109 10.86 -21.18 2.57
N ASN A 110 11.00 -20.84 1.29
CA ASN A 110 12.21 -20.20 0.76
C ASN A 110 12.42 -18.80 1.35
N ILE A 111 11.36 -18.00 1.50
CA ILE A 111 11.44 -16.67 2.12
C ILE A 111 11.89 -16.76 3.57
N LYS A 112 11.35 -17.72 4.34
CA LYS A 112 11.78 -17.96 5.73
C LYS A 112 13.27 -18.30 5.82
N SER A 113 13.81 -19.08 4.86
CA SER A 113 15.21 -19.48 4.87
C SER A 113 16.18 -18.32 4.59
N LEU A 114 15.71 -17.23 3.96
CA LEU A 114 16.50 -16.02 3.75
C LEU A 114 16.81 -15.27 5.06
N LYS A 115 16.07 -15.52 6.15
CA LYS A 115 16.26 -14.89 7.48
C LYS A 115 16.37 -13.36 7.47
N LYS A 116 15.78 -12.72 6.45
CA LYS A 116 15.89 -11.27 6.18
C LYS A 116 14.56 -10.54 6.41
N TYR A 117 13.45 -11.17 6.05
CA TYR A 117 12.12 -10.54 6.08
C TYR A 117 11.36 -10.95 7.34
N ILE A 118 10.56 -10.03 7.86
CA ILE A 118 9.91 -10.15 9.17
C ILE A 118 8.42 -10.47 9.08
N ALA A 119 7.75 -10.01 8.02
CA ALA A 119 6.36 -10.33 7.77
C ALA A 119 6.06 -10.34 6.27
N VAL A 120 4.97 -10.98 5.88
CA VAL A 120 4.34 -10.84 4.56
C VAL A 120 2.95 -10.26 4.75
N HIS A 121 2.56 -9.23 4.02
CA HIS A 121 1.20 -8.72 3.97
C HIS A 121 0.58 -8.92 2.58
N LEU A 122 -0.75 -8.97 2.51
CA LEU A 122 -1.50 -9.03 1.26
C LEU A 122 -2.94 -8.55 1.45
N PHE A 123 -3.61 -8.29 0.32
CA PHE A 123 -5.06 -8.27 0.21
C PHE A 123 -5.50 -9.53 -0.54
N GLY A 124 -6.42 -10.32 0.03
CA GLY A 124 -6.80 -11.58 -0.58
C GLY A 124 -8.04 -12.21 0.00
N HIS A 125 -8.55 -13.25 -0.66
CA HIS A 125 -9.81 -13.87 -0.28
C HIS A 125 -9.74 -14.41 1.17
N PRO A 126 -10.65 -13.97 2.08
CA PRO A 126 -10.59 -14.22 3.53
C PRO A 126 -10.32 -15.68 3.93
N ASN A 127 -10.94 -16.62 3.23
CA ASN A 127 -10.86 -18.04 3.57
C ASN A 127 -9.69 -18.78 2.87
N TYR A 128 -9.02 -18.16 1.89
CA TYR A 128 -8.01 -18.86 1.08
C TYR A 128 -6.64 -18.88 1.75
N TYR A 129 -6.22 -17.74 2.31
CA TYR A 129 -4.85 -17.57 2.79
C TYR A 129 -4.62 -18.02 4.24
N GLN A 130 -5.69 -18.10 5.06
CA GLN A 130 -5.61 -18.55 6.46
C GLN A 130 -4.98 -19.95 6.61
N LYS A 131 -5.22 -20.86 5.65
CA LYS A 131 -4.62 -22.21 5.63
C LYS A 131 -3.09 -22.25 5.47
N PHE A 132 -2.47 -21.10 5.14
CA PHE A 132 -1.01 -20.93 5.08
C PHE A 132 -0.45 -20.21 6.31
N GLY A 133 -1.30 -19.81 7.26
CA GLY A 133 -0.91 -19.10 8.48
C GLY A 133 -1.00 -17.58 8.39
N PHE A 134 -1.64 -17.03 7.35
CA PHE A 134 -2.01 -15.61 7.34
C PHE A 134 -3.15 -15.36 8.33
N VAL A 135 -3.09 -14.23 9.01
CA VAL A 135 -4.15 -13.74 9.90
C VAL A 135 -4.82 -12.57 9.21
N ASP A 136 -6.15 -12.55 9.19
CA ASP A 136 -6.98 -11.58 8.50
C ASP A 136 -7.44 -10.43 9.38
N SER A 137 -8.12 -9.44 8.77
CA SER A 137 -8.59 -8.24 9.48
C SER A 137 -7.47 -7.47 10.19
N LEU A 138 -6.30 -7.44 9.56
CA LEU A 138 -5.09 -6.80 10.08
C LEU A 138 -4.72 -5.53 9.35
N ILE A 139 -5.41 -5.13 8.29
CA ILE A 139 -5.13 -3.90 7.53
C ILE A 139 -6.43 -3.12 7.39
N GLY A 140 -6.35 -1.79 7.45
CA GLY A 140 -7.53 -0.95 7.28
C GLY A 140 -7.24 0.47 6.86
N GLU A 141 -8.34 1.20 6.69
CA GLU A 141 -8.36 2.64 6.53
C GLU A 141 -8.82 3.30 7.83
N SER A 142 -8.21 4.43 8.13
CA SER A 142 -8.52 5.25 9.29
C SER A 142 -8.55 6.71 8.83
N SER A 143 -9.56 7.43 9.30
CA SER A 143 -9.79 8.81 8.87
C SER A 143 -10.65 9.57 9.86
N THR A 144 -10.56 10.89 9.78
CA THR A 144 -11.37 11.79 10.58
C THR A 144 -12.18 12.71 9.69
N VAL A 145 -13.48 12.79 9.94
CA VAL A 145 -14.37 13.79 9.35
C VAL A 145 -14.18 15.09 10.11
N ILE A 146 -13.82 16.13 9.36
CA ILE A 146 -13.51 17.48 9.86
C ILE A 146 -14.50 18.48 9.27
N SER A 147 -14.99 19.40 10.10
CA SER A 147 -15.81 20.55 9.71
C SER A 147 -15.34 21.81 10.42
N ASP A 148 -15.97 22.95 10.11
CA ASP A 148 -15.81 24.21 10.84
C ASP A 148 -14.36 24.73 10.89
N ILE A 149 -13.57 24.41 9.86
CA ILE A 149 -12.21 24.91 9.73
C ILE A 149 -12.27 26.38 9.32
N VAL A 150 -11.53 27.20 10.06
CA VAL A 150 -11.38 28.63 9.81
C VAL A 150 -10.98 28.87 8.34
N PRO A 151 -11.61 29.82 7.64
CA PRO A 151 -11.29 30.13 6.25
C PRO A 151 -9.81 30.47 6.04
N LEU A 152 -9.30 30.21 4.83
CA LEU A 152 -7.98 30.67 4.43
C LEU A 152 -7.96 32.20 4.35
N ASN A 153 -6.99 32.82 5.00
CA ASN A 153 -6.78 34.27 4.92
C ASN A 153 -6.12 34.69 3.59
N THR A 154 -5.52 33.74 2.86
CA THR A 154 -4.81 33.96 1.60
C THR A 154 -5.06 32.80 0.64
N PRO A 155 -5.18 33.04 -0.67
CA PRO A 155 -5.35 31.98 -1.65
C PRO A 155 -4.13 31.07 -1.69
N LEU A 156 -4.37 29.79 -1.97
CA LEU A 156 -3.35 28.77 -2.18
C LEU A 156 -3.37 28.29 -3.63
N PHE A 157 -2.21 27.88 -4.11
CA PHE A 157 -1.98 27.42 -5.47
C PHE A 157 -1.37 26.02 -5.44
N THR A 158 -1.39 25.33 -6.58
CA THR A 158 -0.76 24.02 -6.70
C THR A 158 0.23 23.95 -7.84
N ARG A 159 1.20 23.05 -7.71
CA ARG A 159 2.18 22.71 -8.73
C ARG A 159 2.56 21.25 -8.66
N ASN A 160 3.16 20.75 -9.73
CA ASN A 160 3.79 19.44 -9.74
C ASN A 160 4.92 19.36 -8.70
N ILE A 161 5.14 18.15 -8.22
CA ILE A 161 6.24 17.80 -7.31
C ILE A 161 7.55 17.85 -8.08
N ILE A 162 8.59 18.37 -7.44
CA ILE A 162 9.95 18.42 -8.01
C ILE A 162 10.96 17.76 -7.07
N GLN A 163 12.16 17.49 -7.58
CA GLN A 163 13.23 16.84 -6.83
C GLN A 163 13.53 17.52 -5.47
N ASP A 164 13.46 18.85 -5.43
CA ASP A 164 13.75 19.64 -4.23
C ASP A 164 12.70 19.43 -3.11
N ASP A 165 11.54 18.87 -3.42
CA ASP A 165 10.50 18.58 -2.43
C ASP A 165 10.74 17.27 -1.68
N LEU A 166 11.60 16.38 -2.18
CA LEU A 166 11.68 15.01 -1.68
C LEU A 166 12.13 14.91 -0.21
N ASP A 167 13.06 15.76 0.24
CA ASP A 167 13.41 15.85 1.67
C ASP A 167 12.21 16.26 2.52
N TYR A 168 11.53 17.32 2.09
CA TYR A 168 10.36 17.83 2.77
C TYR A 168 9.26 16.77 2.87
N LEU A 169 8.98 16.06 1.78
CA LEU A 169 7.94 15.03 1.72
C LEU A 169 8.29 13.83 2.57
N HIS A 170 9.48 13.27 2.40
CA HIS A 170 9.93 12.08 3.11
C HIS A 170 9.98 12.29 4.62
N ASP A 171 10.59 13.39 5.08
CA ASP A 171 10.78 13.63 6.51
C ASP A 171 9.46 13.96 7.20
N ASN A 172 8.59 14.74 6.54
CA ASN A 172 7.28 15.04 7.10
C ASN A 172 6.32 13.85 7.02
N TYR A 173 6.38 13.01 5.99
CA TYR A 173 5.64 11.75 5.97
C TYR A 173 5.99 10.88 7.18
N LYS A 174 7.29 10.69 7.42
CA LYS A 174 7.78 9.92 8.57
C LYS A 174 7.38 10.55 9.90
N ARG A 175 7.43 11.88 10.01
CA ARG A 175 7.01 12.62 11.22
C ARG A 175 5.51 12.47 11.49
N LEU A 176 4.69 12.57 10.45
CA LEU A 176 3.23 12.55 10.57
C LEU A 176 2.69 11.14 10.83
N TYR A 177 3.22 10.15 10.12
CA TYR A 177 2.67 8.79 10.05
C TYR A 177 3.56 7.70 10.68
N GLY A 178 4.85 7.95 10.90
CA GLY A 178 5.82 6.93 11.32
C GLY A 178 5.63 6.32 12.72
N ASN A 179 4.64 6.80 13.49
CA ASN A 179 4.24 6.19 14.76
C ASN A 179 3.09 5.17 14.60
N VAL A 180 2.50 5.06 13.42
CA VAL A 180 1.36 4.19 13.15
C VAL A 180 1.86 2.84 12.64
N ASP A 181 1.37 1.76 13.25
CA ASP A 181 1.68 0.41 12.80
C ASP A 181 1.19 0.18 11.36
N LEU A 182 1.94 -0.62 10.61
CA LEU A 182 1.75 -0.96 9.19
C LEU A 182 1.92 0.17 8.17
N ILE A 183 2.30 1.37 8.61
CA ILE A 183 2.70 2.40 7.64
C ILE A 183 3.92 1.88 6.86
N GLN A 184 3.77 1.83 5.55
CA GLN A 184 4.86 1.58 4.62
C GLN A 184 5.72 2.84 4.53
N LEU A 185 7.01 2.70 4.77
CA LEU A 185 7.96 3.77 4.55
C LEU A 185 8.40 3.76 3.08
N PHE A 186 8.33 4.94 2.48
CA PHE A 186 8.77 5.16 1.12
C PHE A 186 10.25 5.50 1.04
N GLU A 187 10.85 5.21 -0.10
CA GLU A 187 12.19 5.69 -0.42
C GLU A 187 12.11 7.16 -0.82
N LYS A 188 13.26 7.84 -0.79
CA LYS A 188 13.35 9.27 -1.13
C LYS A 188 13.45 9.45 -2.66
N ASP A 189 12.39 9.12 -3.36
CA ASP A 189 12.25 9.29 -4.81
C ASP A 189 10.89 9.84 -5.22
N LEU A 190 10.79 10.32 -6.46
CA LEU A 190 9.57 10.93 -6.98
C LEU A 190 8.44 9.90 -7.14
N MET A 191 8.77 8.65 -7.47
CA MET A 191 7.78 7.59 -7.71
C MET A 191 6.95 7.30 -6.47
N SER A 192 7.56 7.44 -5.29
CA SER A 192 6.91 7.32 -3.99
C SER A 192 5.80 8.37 -3.72
N PHE A 193 5.83 9.50 -4.43
CA PHE A 193 4.89 10.62 -4.20
C PHE A 193 4.05 10.97 -5.43
N VAL A 194 4.13 10.19 -6.50
CA VAL A 194 3.22 10.32 -7.66
C VAL A 194 2.34 9.08 -7.77
N SER A 195 1.32 9.13 -8.63
CA SER A 195 0.51 7.96 -8.97
C SER A 195 0.46 7.78 -10.47
N HIS A 196 0.36 6.53 -10.90
CA HIS A 196 0.18 6.15 -12.30
C HIS A 196 -1.31 6.10 -12.69
N SER A 197 -2.21 6.20 -11.70
CA SER A 197 -3.65 6.20 -11.96
C SER A 197 -4.09 7.57 -12.50
N PRO A 198 -4.79 7.64 -13.65
CA PRO A 198 -5.27 8.91 -14.20
C PRO A 198 -6.34 9.57 -13.31
N SER A 199 -6.93 8.81 -12.37
CA SER A 199 -7.91 9.33 -11.39
C SER A 199 -7.28 9.84 -10.10
N ILE A 200 -5.96 9.74 -9.94
CA ILE A 200 -5.25 10.18 -8.73
C ILE A 200 -4.36 11.37 -9.08
N ILE A 201 -4.56 12.48 -8.38
CA ILE A 201 -3.76 13.70 -8.50
C ILE A 201 -2.83 13.79 -7.31
N CYS A 202 -1.56 14.06 -7.58
CA CYS A 202 -0.51 14.31 -6.60
C CYS A 202 0.06 15.71 -6.82
N GLU A 203 -0.09 16.60 -5.85
CA GLU A 203 0.27 18.01 -6.03
C GLU A 203 0.88 18.62 -4.77
N MET A 204 1.82 19.55 -4.98
CA MET A 204 2.33 20.43 -3.93
C MET A 204 1.45 21.67 -3.85
N VAL A 205 0.97 21.97 -2.65
CA VAL A 205 0.25 23.20 -2.32
C VAL A 205 1.23 24.26 -1.83
N ILE A 206 1.13 25.46 -2.41
CA ILE A 206 2.00 26.60 -2.14
C ILE A 206 1.18 27.87 -1.89
N ASP A 207 1.76 28.84 -1.20
CA ASP A 207 1.19 30.18 -1.07
C ASP A 207 1.56 31.09 -2.26
N LYS A 208 1.08 32.35 -2.23
CA LYS A 208 1.36 33.38 -3.24
C LYS A 208 2.85 33.70 -3.39
N ASP A 209 3.65 33.49 -2.35
CA ASP A 209 5.08 33.77 -2.30
C ASP A 209 5.90 32.52 -2.66
N LYS A 210 5.22 31.46 -3.11
CA LYS A 210 5.77 30.14 -3.49
C LYS A 210 6.37 29.35 -2.33
N ASN A 211 6.03 29.69 -1.08
CA ASN A 211 6.40 28.87 0.06
C ASN A 211 5.57 27.59 0.08
N ARG A 212 6.17 26.49 0.55
CA ARG A 212 5.51 25.19 0.68
C ARG A 212 4.49 25.24 1.82
N ILE A 213 3.23 24.95 1.50
CA ILE A 213 2.21 24.64 2.51
C ILE A 213 2.18 23.13 2.76
N GLY A 214 2.26 22.34 1.70
CA GLY A 214 2.35 20.89 1.84
C GLY A 214 2.02 20.15 0.56
N TYR A 215 1.58 18.91 0.71
CA TYR A 215 1.33 17.98 -0.37
C TYR A 215 0.00 17.28 -0.17
N ILE A 216 -0.68 17.03 -1.28
CA ILE A 216 -1.95 16.32 -1.33
C ILE A 216 -1.87 15.24 -2.40
N LYS A 217 -2.22 14.02 -2.02
CA LYS A 217 -2.65 12.94 -2.91
C LYS A 217 -4.16 12.80 -2.78
N HIS A 218 -4.89 12.87 -3.88
CA HIS A 218 -6.33 12.72 -3.84
C HIS A 218 -6.91 12.08 -5.10
N LYS A 219 -7.99 11.32 -4.94
CA LYS A 219 -8.73 10.74 -6.04
C LYS A 219 -9.75 11.76 -6.53
N VAL A 220 -9.84 11.93 -7.85
CA VAL A 220 -10.83 12.75 -8.53
C VAL A 220 -11.80 11.86 -9.29
N GLY A 221 -13.10 12.13 -9.17
CA GLY A 221 -14.15 11.35 -9.83
C GLY A 221 -15.52 11.61 -9.21
N GLU A 222 -16.36 10.57 -9.14
CA GLU A 222 -17.69 10.67 -8.51
C GLU A 222 -17.61 11.14 -7.04
N THR A 223 -16.59 10.68 -6.32
CA THR A 223 -16.29 11.14 -4.96
C THR A 223 -14.84 11.58 -4.85
N ASP A 224 -14.65 12.89 -4.85
CA ASP A 224 -13.36 13.49 -4.53
C ASP A 224 -12.94 13.10 -3.10
N THR A 225 -11.83 12.38 -3.00
CA THR A 225 -11.41 11.69 -1.77
C THR A 225 -9.92 11.96 -1.51
N PRO A 226 -9.57 12.62 -0.39
CA PRO A 226 -8.18 12.76 0.03
C PRO A 226 -7.58 11.41 0.42
N LEU A 227 -6.35 11.16 -0.01
CA LEU A 227 -5.67 9.88 0.16
C LEU A 227 -4.41 10.01 1.01
N LEU A 228 -3.66 11.11 0.87
CA LEU A 228 -2.49 11.41 1.70
C LEU A 228 -2.30 12.92 1.79
N LEU A 229 -2.06 13.44 2.99
CA LEU A 229 -1.69 14.83 3.23
C LEU A 229 -0.35 14.88 3.95
N ILE A 230 0.57 15.73 3.49
CA ILE A 230 1.86 15.95 4.15
C ILE A 230 2.09 17.45 4.32
N SER A 231 2.39 17.90 5.52
CA SER A 231 2.83 19.26 5.82
C SER A 231 3.90 19.24 6.90
N ASP A 232 4.54 20.38 7.16
CA ASP A 232 5.57 20.57 8.18
C ASP A 232 5.03 20.97 9.56
N THR A 233 3.88 21.66 9.59
CA THR A 233 3.30 22.21 10.82
C THR A 233 1.80 21.90 10.94
N LYS A 234 1.26 21.99 12.16
CA LYS A 234 -0.20 21.89 12.42
C LYS A 234 -0.96 22.92 11.60
N ASP A 235 -0.49 24.16 11.59
CA ASP A 235 -1.14 25.27 10.86
C ASP A 235 -1.21 24.99 9.35
N ASN A 236 -0.09 24.62 8.74
CA ASN A 236 -0.07 24.25 7.33
C ASN A 236 -0.91 23.00 7.04
N TYR A 237 -0.96 22.01 7.95
CA TYR A 237 -1.84 20.86 7.79
C TYR A 237 -3.31 21.28 7.73
N LEU A 238 -3.75 22.15 8.64
CA LEU A 238 -5.12 22.67 8.66
C LEU A 238 -5.44 23.51 7.41
N LYS A 239 -4.46 24.26 6.88
CA LYS A 239 -4.59 24.94 5.58
C LYS A 239 -4.81 23.96 4.43
N LEU A 240 -4.12 22.81 4.40
CA LEU A 240 -4.37 21.77 3.39
C LEU A 240 -5.79 21.20 3.50
N VAL A 241 -6.27 20.94 4.72
CA VAL A 241 -7.64 20.45 4.92
C VAL A 241 -8.66 21.49 4.46
N ARG A 242 -8.45 22.78 4.78
CA ARG A 242 -9.33 23.85 4.30
C ARG A 242 -9.30 23.99 2.77
N TYR A 243 -8.10 23.93 2.17
CA TYR A 243 -7.94 23.93 0.72
C TYR A 243 -8.75 22.83 0.04
N LEU A 244 -8.80 21.63 0.63
CA LEU A 244 -9.62 20.52 0.13
C LEU A 244 -11.11 20.79 0.25
N CYS A 245 -11.57 21.37 1.36
CA CYS A 245 -12.97 21.79 1.51
C CYS A 245 -13.37 22.77 0.39
N ASP A 246 -12.53 23.79 0.13
CA ASP A 246 -12.77 24.77 -0.92
C ASP A 246 -12.72 24.14 -2.32
N LYS A 247 -11.72 23.29 -2.59
CA LYS A 247 -11.52 22.60 -3.88
C LYS A 247 -12.69 21.68 -4.22
N TYR A 248 -13.28 21.02 -3.24
CA TYR A 248 -14.38 20.09 -3.45
C TYR A 248 -15.77 20.73 -3.29
N ASP A 249 -15.83 22.02 -2.98
CA ASP A 249 -17.07 22.72 -2.63
C ASP A 249 -17.86 21.98 -1.52
N LYS A 250 -17.16 21.61 -0.43
CA LYS A 250 -17.72 20.86 0.70
C LYS A 250 -17.49 21.59 2.03
N SER A 251 -18.49 21.59 2.89
CA SER A 251 -18.38 22.11 4.27
C SER A 251 -17.65 21.17 5.23
N GLN A 252 -17.48 19.90 4.85
CA GLN A 252 -16.78 18.87 5.59
C GLN A 252 -15.91 18.02 4.66
N VAL A 253 -14.80 17.51 5.19
CA VAL A 253 -13.91 16.62 4.45
C VAL A 253 -13.44 15.48 5.37
N GLN A 254 -13.36 14.28 4.80
CA GLN A 254 -12.80 13.12 5.47
C GLN A 254 -11.30 13.05 5.16
N VAL A 255 -10.48 13.18 6.18
CA VAL A 255 -9.01 13.24 6.07
C VAL A 255 -8.40 11.91 6.52
N PRO A 256 -7.51 11.29 5.75
CA PRO A 256 -6.84 10.06 6.14
C PRO A 256 -5.84 10.30 7.28
N ASN A 257 -6.03 9.60 8.40
CA ASN A 257 -5.16 9.65 9.58
C ASN A 257 -5.48 8.48 10.52
N HIS A 258 -4.57 8.15 11.43
CA HIS A 258 -4.80 7.14 12.46
C HIS A 258 -4.72 7.74 13.87
N GLU A 259 -5.38 7.16 14.87
CA GLU A 259 -5.37 7.68 16.26
C GLU A 259 -3.96 7.76 16.87
N ASP A 260 -3.07 6.85 16.45
CA ASP A 260 -1.65 6.84 16.87
C ASP A 260 -0.78 7.87 16.09
N SER A 261 -1.33 8.58 15.10
CA SER A 261 -0.62 9.62 14.35
C SER A 261 -0.67 10.97 15.05
N ILE A 262 0.33 11.82 14.84
CA ILE A 262 0.31 13.20 15.35
C ILE A 262 -0.82 14.03 14.71
N ILE A 263 -1.25 13.66 13.50
CA ILE A 263 -2.36 14.29 12.78
C ILE A 263 -3.64 14.23 13.62
N TYR A 264 -3.91 13.11 14.28
CA TYR A 264 -5.11 12.98 15.10
C TYR A 264 -5.18 14.06 16.19
N SER A 265 -4.02 14.44 16.75
CA SER A 265 -3.93 15.55 17.71
C SER A 265 -4.13 16.93 17.08
N TYR A 266 -3.72 17.11 15.82
CA TYR A 266 -3.92 18.37 15.10
C TYR A 266 -5.40 18.65 14.85
N LEU A 267 -6.17 17.59 14.64
CA LEU A 267 -7.56 17.63 14.25
C LEU A 267 -8.55 17.68 15.43
N LYS A 268 -8.08 17.55 16.67
CA LYS A 268 -8.92 17.40 17.87
C LYS A 268 -9.99 18.50 18.03
N ASP A 269 -9.66 19.73 17.66
CA ASP A 269 -10.53 20.89 17.84
C ASP A 269 -11.61 21.02 16.74
N TYR A 270 -11.47 20.25 15.65
CA TYR A 270 -12.35 20.30 14.46
C TYR A 270 -13.02 18.94 14.18
N HIS A 271 -12.86 18.00 15.11
CA HIS A 271 -13.23 16.60 14.96
C HIS A 271 -14.73 16.41 15.12
N GLN A 272 -15.39 15.91 14.07
CA GLN A 272 -16.80 15.50 14.14
C GLN A 272 -16.94 14.01 14.41
N LYS A 273 -16.22 13.19 13.64
CA LYS A 273 -16.31 11.72 13.72
C LYS A 273 -15.01 11.07 13.27
N HIS A 274 -14.55 10.07 14.01
CA HIS A 274 -13.43 9.22 13.60
C HIS A 274 -13.97 7.92 13.02
N ILE A 275 -13.40 7.47 11.91
CA ILE A 275 -13.83 6.30 11.16
C ILE A 275 -12.64 5.36 11.05
N ASN A 276 -12.85 4.12 11.50
CA ASN A 276 -11.93 3.02 11.32
C ASN A 276 -12.64 1.93 10.53
N ASN A 277 -12.10 1.57 9.37
CA ASN A 277 -12.58 0.49 8.54
C ASN A 277 -11.51 -0.59 8.43
N VAL A 278 -11.82 -1.80 8.87
CA VAL A 278 -10.90 -2.94 8.82
C VAL A 278 -11.26 -3.79 7.62
N TYR A 279 -10.29 -4.06 6.76
CA TYR A 279 -10.47 -4.94 5.62
C TYR A 279 -10.30 -6.38 6.04
N LYS A 280 -11.34 -7.19 5.81
CA LYS A 280 -11.28 -8.63 6.07
C LYS A 280 -10.25 -9.30 5.16
N GLU A 281 -10.04 -8.73 3.98
CA GLU A 281 -9.10 -9.17 2.95
C GLU A 281 -7.65 -8.84 3.32
N GLY A 282 -7.45 -7.87 4.21
CA GLY A 282 -6.15 -7.38 4.63
C GLY A 282 -5.49 -8.31 5.65
N MET A 283 -4.41 -8.97 5.25
CA MET A 283 -3.82 -10.08 6.00
C MET A 283 -2.33 -9.92 6.24
N ILE A 284 -1.83 -10.54 7.32
CA ILE A 284 -0.40 -10.63 7.64
C ILE A 284 -0.01 -12.06 8.01
N PHE A 285 1.12 -12.50 7.46
CA PHE A 285 1.86 -13.67 7.86
C PHE A 285 3.12 -13.25 8.64
N ASN A 286 3.22 -13.67 9.91
CA ASN A 286 4.40 -13.40 10.73
C ASN A 286 5.54 -14.37 10.39
N ILE A 287 6.64 -13.86 9.83
CA ILE A 287 7.82 -14.67 9.54
C ILE A 287 8.59 -14.89 10.84
N SER A 288 8.85 -16.15 11.16
CA SER A 288 9.70 -16.53 12.30
C SER A 288 9.19 -16.05 13.67
N ASN A 289 7.88 -15.87 13.84
CA ASN A 289 7.25 -15.46 15.11
C ASN A 289 7.88 -14.18 15.72
N ASN A 290 8.15 -13.17 14.88
CA ASN A 290 8.69 -11.91 15.35
C ASN A 290 7.79 -11.27 16.41
N VAL A 291 8.40 -10.78 17.50
CA VAL A 291 7.70 -10.27 18.68
C VAL A 291 6.90 -9.00 18.36
N GLU A 292 7.45 -8.09 17.56
CA GLU A 292 6.79 -6.82 17.22
C GLU A 292 5.55 -7.07 16.35
N VAL A 293 5.66 -8.00 15.39
CA VAL A 293 4.52 -8.41 14.55
C VAL A 293 3.45 -9.13 15.38
N ASN A 294 3.84 -10.01 16.31
CA ASN A 294 2.88 -10.68 17.20
C ASN A 294 2.15 -9.68 18.10
N HIS A 295 2.87 -8.71 18.66
CA HIS A 295 2.27 -7.64 19.46
C HIS A 295 1.22 -6.87 18.65
N TYR A 296 1.57 -6.50 17.41
CA TYR A 296 0.66 -5.84 16.49
C TYR A 296 -0.60 -6.70 16.21
N ILE A 297 -0.43 -7.97 15.84
CA ILE A 297 -1.55 -8.89 15.54
C ILE A 297 -2.51 -8.97 16.73
N GLN A 298 -1.97 -9.14 17.95
CA GLN A 298 -2.79 -9.21 19.16
C GLN A 298 -3.52 -7.89 19.44
N LYS A 299 -2.84 -6.74 19.30
CA LYS A 299 -3.43 -5.41 19.46
C LYS A 299 -4.57 -5.19 18.45
N ALA A 300 -4.32 -5.47 17.17
CA ALA A 300 -5.27 -5.27 16.09
C ALA A 300 -6.53 -6.13 16.29
N LEU A 301 -6.38 -7.43 16.56
CA LEU A 301 -7.51 -8.33 16.80
C LEU A 301 -8.33 -7.95 18.04
N LYS A 302 -7.66 -7.51 19.12
CA LYS A 302 -8.34 -7.12 20.37
C LYS A 302 -9.12 -5.81 20.23
N THR A 303 -8.52 -4.82 19.57
CA THR A 303 -9.07 -3.45 19.52
C THR A 303 -9.91 -3.19 18.28
N LYS A 304 -9.82 -4.07 17.27
CA LYS A 304 -10.32 -3.83 15.90
C LYS A 304 -9.76 -2.54 15.28
N LYS A 305 -8.58 -2.11 15.75
CA LYS A 305 -7.80 -1.02 15.15
C LYS A 305 -6.68 -1.64 14.34
N SER A 306 -6.92 -1.82 13.05
CA SER A 306 -5.89 -2.23 12.11
C SER A 306 -5.03 -1.03 11.70
N GLY A 307 -3.77 -1.31 11.42
CA GLY A 307 -2.80 -0.37 10.90
C GLY A 307 -3.26 0.22 9.57
N LEU A 308 -2.82 1.46 9.36
CA LEU A 308 -3.21 2.28 8.22
C LEU A 308 -2.26 2.01 7.06
N ILE A 309 -2.81 1.57 5.93
CA ILE A 309 -2.08 1.63 4.67
C ILE A 309 -2.55 2.88 3.93
N ILE A 310 -1.61 3.78 3.67
CA ILE A 310 -1.86 4.99 2.91
C ILE A 310 -1.34 4.78 1.49
N ASN A 311 -2.09 4.03 0.68
CA ASN A 311 -1.98 4.10 -0.77
C ASN A 311 -3.24 3.51 -1.41
N SER A 312 -3.86 4.31 -2.26
CA SER A 312 -5.26 4.19 -2.69
C SER A 312 -5.44 3.47 -4.03
N SER A 313 -4.40 2.82 -4.53
CA SER A 313 -4.52 1.90 -5.65
C SER A 313 -3.64 0.69 -5.37
N GLU A 314 -4.10 -0.50 -5.74
CA GLU A 314 -3.33 -1.74 -5.63
C GLU A 314 -1.96 -1.61 -6.33
N LEU A 315 -1.89 -0.85 -7.42
CA LEU A 315 -0.65 -0.49 -8.11
C LEU A 315 0.30 0.38 -7.26
N ASP A 316 -0.22 1.35 -6.51
CA ASP A 316 0.61 2.20 -5.63
C ASP A 316 1.04 1.46 -4.34
N LEU A 317 0.43 0.32 -3.99
CA LEU A 317 0.91 -0.55 -2.92
C LEU A 317 2.13 -1.38 -3.35
N VAL A 318 2.35 -1.45 -4.65
CA VAL A 318 3.27 -2.38 -5.31
C VAL A 318 4.41 -1.63 -6.02
N LEU A 319 4.32 -0.30 -6.13
CA LEU A 319 5.38 0.58 -6.65
C LEU A 319 5.93 1.48 -5.55
#